data_AF-A0A939VD15-F1
#
_entry.id   AF-A0A939VD15-F1
#
_cell.length_a   1.000
_cell.length_b   1.000
_cell.length_c   1.000
_cell.angle_alpha   90.00
_cell.angle_beta   90.00
_cell.angle_gamma   90.00
#
_symmetry.space_group_name_H-M   'P 1'
#
loop_
_entity.id
_entity.type
_entity.pdbx_description
1 polymer ?
#
loop_
_entity_poly.entity_id
_entity_poly.type
_entity_poly.pdbx_seq_one_letter_code
_entity_poly.pdbx_strand_id
1 'polypeptide(L)'
;MVQIEIDNGSGFCFGVTTAINKAEEELLQDKTLYCLGDIVHNGMECERLRALGLVTINHEDLSRLHDVKVLLRAHGEPPETYELAERHNIEIIDTTCPVVLQLQKRIKKQYDNNPHAQIVIFGKNGHAEVLGLVGQTHNQAIVVENIDDVSRLDFNRDIYLYSQTTKSVDELHRIIDYIQEHISSEAVFKSFDTICRQVANRMPNIAAFAARHDLILFVSGGKSSNGKVLFNECLRVNPNSKQIENSSEIDMGWLQGVKTVGICGATSTPKWLMEECKDLIINKINNNKK
;
A
#
# COMPACT_ATOMS: atom_id res chain seq x y z
N MET A 1 13.16 -24.11 24.82
CA MET A 1 11.83 -23.92 24.21
C MET A 1 11.99 -22.78 23.22
N VAL A 2 11.54 -22.93 21.97
CA VAL A 2 11.64 -21.85 20.97
C VAL A 2 10.71 -20.71 21.37
N GLN A 3 11.24 -19.50 21.45
CA GLN A 3 10.47 -18.28 21.68
C GLN A 3 9.96 -17.76 20.33
N ILE A 4 8.67 -17.44 20.24
CA ILE A 4 8.04 -16.96 19.01
C ILE A 4 7.44 -15.58 19.28
N GLU A 5 7.86 -14.58 18.51
CA GLU A 5 7.39 -13.20 18.58
C GLU A 5 6.71 -12.83 17.26
N ILE A 6 5.54 -12.21 17.32
CA ILE A 6 4.93 -11.54 16.15
C ILE A 6 5.27 -10.06 16.26
N ASP A 7 5.78 -9.46 15.18
CA ASP A 7 6.01 -8.03 15.12
C ASP A 7 4.68 -7.27 15.15
N ASN A 8 4.40 -6.58 16.25
CA ASN A 8 3.20 -5.75 16.40
C ASN A 8 3.17 -4.55 15.43
N GLY A 9 4.33 -4.14 14.89
CA GLY A 9 4.42 -3.11 13.86
C GLY A 9 4.16 -3.62 12.43
N SER A 10 4.05 -4.93 12.25
CA SER A 10 3.82 -5.58 10.96
C SER A 10 2.33 -5.78 10.66
N GLY A 11 2.04 -6.09 9.40
CA GLY A 11 0.69 -6.33 8.90
C GLY A 11 0.01 -5.08 8.34
N PHE A 12 -1.31 -5.01 8.33
CA PHE A 12 -2.05 -3.88 7.74
C PHE A 12 -1.64 -2.52 8.31
N CYS A 13 -1.54 -1.51 7.44
CA CYS A 13 -1.53 -0.12 7.89
C CYS A 13 -2.96 0.31 8.23
N PHE A 14 -3.12 1.41 8.96
CA PHE A 14 -4.45 1.87 9.39
C PHE A 14 -5.44 2.06 8.23
N GLY A 15 -4.99 2.58 7.08
CA GLY A 15 -5.86 2.76 5.91
C GLY A 15 -6.39 1.44 5.35
N VAL A 16 -5.55 0.39 5.34
CA VAL A 16 -6.00 -0.95 4.94
C VAL A 16 -6.93 -1.54 6.01
N THR A 17 -6.60 -1.41 7.29
CA THR A 17 -7.47 -1.89 8.38
C THR A 17 -8.86 -1.25 8.32
N THR A 18 -8.95 0.06 8.08
CA THR A 18 -10.23 0.76 7.91
C THR A 18 -11.01 0.21 6.72
N ALA A 19 -10.37 0.00 5.57
CA ALA A 19 -11.03 -0.55 4.39
C ALA A 19 -11.55 -1.98 4.63
N ILE A 20 -10.74 -2.85 5.24
CA ILE A 20 -11.12 -4.24 5.55
C ILE A 20 -12.28 -4.26 6.54
N ASN A 21 -12.18 -3.54 7.66
CA ASN A 21 -13.25 -3.50 8.67
C ASN A 21 -14.57 -3.01 8.05
N LYS A 22 -14.50 -1.97 7.20
CA LYS A 22 -15.69 -1.44 6.54
C LYS A 22 -16.28 -2.44 5.54
N ALA A 23 -15.45 -3.16 4.80
CA ALA A 23 -15.92 -4.24 3.93
C ALA A 23 -16.63 -5.33 4.74
N GLU A 24 -16.07 -5.74 5.88
CA GLU A 24 -16.70 -6.74 6.77
C GLU A 24 -18.04 -6.26 7.34
N GLU A 25 -18.12 -5.01 7.80
CA GLU A 25 -19.36 -4.41 8.31
C GLU A 25 -20.49 -4.44 7.27
N GLU A 26 -20.18 -4.11 6.01
CA GLU A 26 -21.16 -4.09 4.92
C GLU A 26 -21.55 -5.52 4.49
N LEU A 27 -20.59 -6.45 4.46
CA LEU A 27 -20.85 -7.87 4.15
C LEU A 27 -21.67 -8.59 5.24
N LEU A 28 -21.72 -8.05 6.46
CA LEU A 28 -22.63 -8.55 7.51
C LEU A 28 -24.09 -8.13 7.26
N GLN A 29 -24.31 -7.00 6.59
CA GLN A 29 -25.65 -6.46 6.32
C GLN A 29 -26.20 -6.95 4.98
N ASP A 30 -25.35 -6.96 3.95
CA ASP A 30 -25.70 -7.28 2.58
C ASP A 30 -24.97 -8.53 2.08
N LYS A 31 -25.59 -9.28 1.18
CA LYS A 31 -25.00 -10.52 0.63
C LYS A 31 -23.93 -10.28 -0.43
N THR A 32 -23.83 -9.07 -0.98
CA THR A 32 -22.89 -8.76 -2.07
C THR A 32 -22.40 -7.33 -1.94
N LEU A 33 -21.09 -7.18 -1.89
CA LEU A 33 -20.41 -5.89 -1.92
C LEU A 33 -19.41 -5.89 -3.08
N TYR A 34 -19.54 -4.94 -4.00
CA TYR A 34 -18.56 -4.78 -5.06
C TYR A 34 -17.38 -3.95 -4.53
N CYS A 35 -16.15 -4.30 -4.91
CA CYS A 35 -14.94 -3.55 -4.56
C CYS A 35 -14.18 -3.18 -5.82
N LEU A 36 -13.93 -1.87 -6.02
CA LEU A 36 -13.20 -1.39 -7.18
C LEU A 36 -11.69 -1.67 -7.04
N GLY A 37 -11.23 -2.72 -7.73
CA GLY A 37 -9.91 -3.30 -7.60
C GLY A 37 -9.73 -4.16 -6.35
N ASP A 38 -8.61 -4.87 -6.25
CA ASP A 38 -8.28 -5.66 -5.07
C ASP A 38 -8.23 -4.77 -3.82
N ILE A 39 -9.01 -5.12 -2.80
CA ILE A 39 -9.06 -4.37 -1.53
C ILE A 39 -7.67 -4.31 -0.86
N VAL A 40 -6.89 -5.38 -1.01
CA VAL A 40 -5.49 -5.48 -0.60
C VAL A 40 -4.75 -6.47 -1.51
N HIS A 41 -3.43 -6.29 -1.71
CA HIS A 41 -2.63 -7.24 -2.49
C HIS A 41 -2.19 -8.46 -1.65
N ASN A 42 -3.16 -9.22 -1.14
CA ASN A 42 -2.96 -10.47 -0.42
C ASN A 42 -4.04 -11.49 -0.80
N GLY A 43 -3.65 -12.58 -1.46
CA GLY A 43 -4.59 -13.57 -2.00
C GLY A 43 -5.43 -14.25 -0.94
N MET A 44 -4.85 -14.57 0.22
CA MET A 44 -5.56 -15.21 1.33
C MET A 44 -6.65 -14.30 1.89
N GLU A 45 -6.36 -13.01 2.04
CA GLU A 45 -7.37 -12.05 2.52
C GLU A 45 -8.46 -11.79 1.47
N CYS A 46 -8.07 -11.66 0.19
CA CYS A 46 -9.05 -11.49 -0.89
C CYS A 46 -10.00 -12.68 -0.97
N GLU A 47 -9.49 -13.91 -0.84
CA GLU A 47 -10.33 -15.11 -0.88
C GLU A 47 -11.24 -15.20 0.35
N ARG A 48 -10.74 -14.83 1.54
CA ARG A 48 -11.56 -14.75 2.76
C ARG A 48 -12.74 -13.81 2.59
N LEU A 49 -12.51 -12.59 2.08
CA LEU A 49 -13.59 -11.61 1.86
C LEU A 49 -14.50 -12.02 0.70
N ARG A 50 -13.98 -12.66 -0.34
CA ARG A 50 -14.79 -13.22 -1.42
C ARG A 50 -15.77 -14.28 -0.91
N ALA A 51 -15.31 -15.17 -0.01
CA ALA A 51 -16.17 -16.17 0.62
C ALA A 51 -17.29 -15.54 1.48
N LEU A 52 -17.12 -14.30 1.93
CA LEU A 52 -18.14 -13.51 2.63
C LEU A 52 -19.09 -12.75 1.69
N GLY A 53 -18.80 -12.69 0.37
CA GLY A 53 -19.63 -12.01 -0.62
C GLY A 53 -18.99 -10.80 -1.31
N LEU A 54 -17.69 -10.52 -1.08
CA LEU A 54 -16.98 -9.46 -1.77
C LEU A 54 -16.71 -9.83 -3.25
N VAL A 55 -17.10 -8.95 -4.17
CA VAL A 55 -16.86 -9.10 -5.60
C VAL A 55 -15.89 -8.02 -6.08
N THR A 56 -14.66 -8.41 -6.42
CA THR A 56 -13.68 -7.51 -7.04
C THR A 56 -14.11 -7.17 -8.46
N ILE A 57 -14.17 -5.88 -8.79
CA ILE A 57 -14.52 -5.34 -10.12
C ILE A 57 -13.43 -4.39 -10.62
N ASN A 58 -13.41 -4.11 -11.92
CA ASN A 58 -12.60 -3.05 -12.51
C ASN A 58 -13.48 -1.86 -12.99
N HIS A 59 -12.87 -0.84 -13.60
CA HIS A 59 -13.60 0.33 -14.10
C HIS A 59 -14.55 0.02 -15.27
N GLU A 60 -14.26 -0.99 -16.10
CA GLU A 60 -15.16 -1.45 -17.16
C GLU A 60 -16.41 -2.10 -16.55
N ASP A 61 -16.24 -2.95 -15.54
CA ASP A 61 -17.34 -3.55 -14.79
C ASP A 61 -18.18 -2.47 -14.09
N LEU A 62 -17.53 -1.50 -13.43
CA LEU A 62 -18.20 -0.37 -12.76
C LEU A 62 -19.14 0.36 -13.72
N SER A 63 -18.71 0.59 -14.97
CA SER A 63 -19.52 1.26 -16.00
C SER A 63 -20.78 0.50 -16.42
N ARG A 64 -20.94 -0.76 -16.00
CA ARG A 64 -22.11 -1.60 -16.30
C ARG A 64 -23.03 -1.77 -15.09
N LEU A 65 -22.55 -1.47 -13.89
CA LEU A 65 -23.31 -1.60 -12.65
C LEU A 65 -24.28 -0.43 -12.47
N HIS A 66 -25.42 -0.71 -11.82
CA HIS A 66 -26.45 0.26 -11.44
C HIS A 66 -27.10 -0.20 -10.13
N ASP A 67 -27.57 0.74 -9.30
CA ASP A 67 -28.38 0.44 -8.09
C ASP A 67 -27.70 -0.56 -7.12
N VAL A 68 -26.37 -0.47 -6.96
CA VAL A 68 -25.57 -1.35 -6.09
C VAL A 68 -24.65 -0.56 -5.18
N LYS A 69 -24.10 -1.23 -4.16
CA LYS A 69 -23.02 -0.71 -3.32
C LYS A 69 -21.65 -1.04 -3.90
N VAL A 70 -20.77 -0.05 -4.00
CA VAL A 70 -19.37 -0.21 -4.41
C VAL A 70 -18.46 0.40 -3.34
N LEU A 71 -17.53 -0.40 -2.84
CA LEU A 71 -16.45 0.03 -1.96
C LEU A 71 -15.27 0.54 -2.78
N LEU A 72 -14.84 1.76 -2.48
CA LEU A 72 -13.60 2.33 -2.99
C LEU A 72 -12.48 2.07 -1.99
N ARG A 73 -11.39 1.48 -2.47
CA ARG A 73 -10.26 1.06 -1.64
C ARG A 73 -9.39 2.24 -1.17
N ALA A 74 -8.51 1.97 -0.20
CA ALA A 74 -7.71 2.98 0.50
C ALA A 74 -6.85 3.93 -0.36
N HIS A 75 -6.61 3.59 -1.63
CA HIS A 75 -5.86 4.40 -2.59
C HIS A 75 -6.66 5.58 -3.17
N GLY A 76 -7.98 5.59 -2.97
CA GLY A 76 -8.87 6.57 -3.55
C GLY A 76 -8.99 6.48 -5.06
N GLU A 77 -9.94 7.25 -5.58
CA GLU A 77 -10.33 7.25 -6.99
C GLU A 77 -10.35 8.67 -7.56
N PRO A 78 -10.26 8.83 -8.90
CA PRO A 78 -10.37 10.13 -9.53
C PRO A 78 -11.83 10.62 -9.53
N PRO A 79 -12.08 11.94 -9.69
CA PRO A 79 -13.44 12.52 -9.65
C PRO A 79 -14.44 11.84 -10.58
N GLU A 80 -14.01 11.40 -11.76
CA GLU A 80 -14.84 10.76 -12.78
C GLU A 80 -15.48 9.45 -12.28
N THR A 81 -14.84 8.73 -11.35
CA THR A 81 -15.39 7.53 -10.72
C THR A 81 -16.63 7.87 -9.88
N TYR A 82 -16.59 8.97 -9.13
CA TYR A 82 -17.71 9.40 -8.29
C TYR A 82 -18.87 9.92 -9.14
N GLU A 83 -18.58 10.69 -10.20
CA GLU A 83 -19.61 11.16 -11.14
C GLU A 83 -20.30 10.00 -11.86
N LEU A 84 -19.55 8.96 -12.24
CA LEU A 84 -20.12 7.75 -12.83
C LEU A 84 -21.05 7.05 -11.84
N ALA A 85 -20.60 6.89 -10.60
CA ALA A 85 -21.39 6.25 -9.55
C ALA A 85 -22.72 7.00 -9.30
N GLU A 86 -22.68 8.34 -9.22
CA GLU A 86 -23.88 9.17 -9.07
C GLU A 86 -24.85 8.96 -10.25
N ARG A 87 -24.36 9.00 -11.49
CA ARG A 87 -25.19 8.76 -12.69
C ARG A 87 -25.86 7.39 -12.70
N HIS A 88 -25.21 6.39 -12.12
CA HIS A 88 -25.67 4.99 -12.12
C HIS A 88 -26.42 4.60 -10.83
N ASN A 89 -26.70 5.57 -9.95
CA ASN A 89 -27.28 5.32 -8.63
C ASN A 89 -26.51 4.26 -7.83
N ILE A 90 -25.18 4.29 -7.93
CA ILE A 90 -24.29 3.42 -7.16
C ILE A 90 -24.00 4.11 -5.82
N GLU A 91 -24.29 3.41 -4.73
CA GLU A 91 -23.89 3.84 -3.39
C GLU A 91 -22.39 3.59 -3.19
N ILE A 92 -21.64 4.68 -3.00
CA ILE A 92 -20.20 4.61 -2.76
C ILE A 92 -19.91 4.49 -1.26
N ILE A 93 -19.20 3.42 -0.91
CA ILE A 93 -18.55 3.25 0.39
C ILE A 93 -17.08 3.65 0.24
N ASP A 94 -16.78 4.92 0.50
CA ASP A 94 -15.43 5.45 0.31
C ASP A 94 -14.53 5.15 1.52
N THR A 95 -13.58 4.24 1.33
CA THR A 95 -12.58 3.89 2.36
C THR A 95 -11.20 4.48 2.05
N THR A 96 -11.13 5.54 1.22
CA THR A 96 -9.89 6.24 0.91
C THR A 96 -9.15 6.60 2.20
N CYS A 97 -7.87 6.23 2.26
CA CYS A 97 -7.03 6.55 3.41
C CYS A 97 -7.03 8.07 3.64
N PRO A 98 -7.29 8.56 4.86
CA PRO A 98 -7.31 10.00 5.15
C PRO A 98 -6.05 10.77 4.70
N VAL A 99 -4.88 10.12 4.71
CA VAL A 99 -3.62 10.68 4.20
C VAL A 99 -3.70 10.90 2.69
N VAL A 100 -4.22 9.92 1.94
CA VAL A 100 -4.41 10.00 0.49
C VAL A 100 -5.49 11.02 0.15
N LEU A 101 -6.61 11.03 0.86
CA LEU A 101 -7.69 12.00 0.65
C LEU A 101 -7.21 13.44 0.88
N GLN A 102 -6.40 13.67 1.91
CA GLN A 102 -5.80 14.98 2.15
C GLN A 102 -4.81 15.37 1.05
N LEU A 103 -4.04 14.41 0.52
CA LEU A 103 -3.15 14.62 -0.61
C LEU A 103 -3.91 15.01 -1.87
N GLN A 104 -4.98 14.29 -2.22
CA GLN A 104 -5.87 14.62 -3.33
C GLN A 104 -6.42 16.04 -3.21
N LYS A 105 -6.98 16.39 -2.05
CA LYS A 105 -7.49 17.75 -1.78
C LYS A 105 -6.42 18.83 -1.92
N ARG A 106 -5.19 18.55 -1.47
CA ARG A 106 -4.07 19.50 -1.57
C ARG A 106 -3.64 19.70 -3.02
N ILE A 107 -3.52 18.61 -3.79
CA ILE A 107 -3.18 18.65 -5.22
C ILE A 107 -4.25 19.43 -5.99
N LYS A 108 -5.54 19.11 -5.77
CA LYS A 108 -6.64 19.85 -6.38
C LYS A 108 -6.55 21.35 -6.10
N LYS A 109 -6.41 21.73 -4.82
CA LYS A 109 -6.29 23.13 -4.44
C LYS A 109 -5.06 23.80 -5.07
N GLN A 110 -3.93 23.10 -5.16
CA GLN A 110 -2.73 23.66 -5.77
C GLN A 110 -2.94 23.90 -7.26
N TYR A 111 -3.54 22.93 -7.96
CA TYR A 111 -3.87 23.01 -9.37
C TYR A 111 -4.84 24.16 -9.66
N ASP A 112 -5.96 24.23 -8.94
CA ASP A 112 -6.99 25.26 -9.14
C ASP A 112 -6.45 26.70 -8.92
N ASN A 113 -5.49 26.88 -8.02
CA ASN A 113 -4.91 28.20 -7.73
C ASN A 113 -3.73 28.59 -8.63
N ASN A 114 -3.18 27.65 -9.43
CA ASN A 114 -1.96 27.89 -10.21
C ASN A 114 -2.10 27.31 -11.63
N PRO A 115 -2.98 27.88 -12.47
CA PRO A 115 -3.36 27.30 -13.76
C PRO A 115 -2.21 27.19 -14.78
N HIS A 116 -1.10 27.92 -14.57
CA HIS A 116 0.08 27.88 -15.44
C HIS A 116 1.23 27.05 -14.88
N ALA A 117 1.12 26.54 -13.65
CA ALA A 117 2.16 25.74 -13.03
C ALA A 117 2.09 24.26 -13.45
N GLN A 118 3.21 23.56 -13.31
CA GLN A 118 3.29 22.12 -13.44
C GLN A 118 3.04 21.48 -12.08
N ILE A 119 1.98 20.69 -11.98
CA ILE A 119 1.81 19.75 -10.87
C ILE A 119 2.57 18.48 -11.25
N VAL A 120 3.57 18.13 -10.44
CA VAL A 120 4.39 16.95 -10.67
C VAL A 120 4.14 15.95 -9.55
N ILE A 121 3.91 14.69 -9.92
CA ILE A 121 3.66 13.59 -8.98
C ILE A 121 4.80 12.58 -9.15
N PHE A 122 5.67 12.49 -8.14
CA PHE A 122 6.61 11.38 -8.02
C PHE A 122 5.84 10.12 -7.61
N GLY A 123 5.62 9.22 -8.56
CA GLY A 123 4.65 8.12 -8.42
C GLY A 123 4.98 6.98 -9.37
N LYS A 124 4.30 5.84 -9.27
CA LYS A 124 4.37 4.78 -10.29
C LYS A 124 3.23 4.95 -11.29
N ASN A 125 3.50 4.98 -12.59
CA ASN A 125 2.42 5.09 -13.59
C ASN A 125 1.46 3.91 -13.49
N GLY A 126 0.18 4.20 -13.66
CA GLY A 126 -0.89 3.21 -13.56
C GLY A 126 -1.17 2.68 -12.15
N HIS A 127 -0.45 3.13 -11.12
CA HIS A 127 -0.82 2.81 -9.74
C HIS A 127 -2.10 3.54 -9.35
N ALA A 128 -3.06 2.85 -8.71
CA ALA A 128 -4.38 3.43 -8.41
C ALA A 128 -4.32 4.73 -7.61
N GLU A 129 -3.45 4.82 -6.60
CA GLU A 129 -3.25 6.08 -5.87
C GLU A 129 -2.86 7.22 -6.82
N VAL A 130 -1.88 6.97 -7.71
CA VAL A 130 -1.39 7.97 -8.67
C VAL A 130 -2.49 8.36 -9.67
N LEU A 131 -3.28 7.41 -10.16
CA LEU A 131 -4.45 7.71 -11.00
C LEU A 131 -5.44 8.63 -10.26
N GLY A 132 -5.73 8.33 -8.99
CA GLY A 132 -6.58 9.17 -8.15
C GLY A 132 -6.00 10.57 -7.91
N LEU A 133 -4.68 10.72 -7.79
CA LEU A 133 -4.00 12.02 -7.67
C LEU A 133 -4.04 12.82 -9.00
N VAL A 134 -3.76 12.15 -10.12
CA VAL A 134 -3.76 12.76 -11.47
C VAL A 134 -5.16 13.25 -11.85
N GLY A 135 -6.21 12.48 -11.52
CA GLY A 135 -7.61 12.88 -11.76
C GLY A 135 -7.99 14.20 -11.07
N GLN A 136 -7.33 14.58 -9.97
CA GLN A 136 -7.57 15.87 -9.29
C GLN A 136 -7.12 17.09 -10.10
N THR A 137 -6.44 16.88 -11.23
CA THR A 137 -5.85 17.91 -12.08
C THR A 137 -6.39 17.89 -13.50
N HIS A 138 -7.61 17.35 -13.70
CA HIS A 138 -8.15 17.06 -15.03
C HIS A 138 -7.17 16.26 -15.91
N ASN A 139 -6.44 15.33 -15.27
CA ASN A 139 -5.42 14.51 -15.89
C ASN A 139 -4.23 15.28 -16.50
N GLN A 140 -3.94 16.50 -16.02
CA GLN A 140 -2.83 17.33 -16.51
C GLN A 140 -1.54 17.21 -15.70
N ALA A 141 -1.57 16.63 -14.50
CA ALA A 141 -0.36 16.42 -13.71
C ALA A 141 0.64 15.50 -14.43
N ILE A 142 1.92 15.83 -14.30
CA ILE A 142 3.02 15.06 -14.89
C ILE A 142 3.47 14.02 -13.86
N VAL A 143 3.48 12.75 -14.25
CA VAL A 143 4.00 11.67 -13.39
C VAL A 143 5.46 11.41 -13.72
N VAL A 144 6.30 11.41 -12.69
CA VAL A 144 7.71 11.00 -12.77
C VAL A 144 7.91 9.76 -11.91
N GLU A 145 8.48 8.70 -12.45
CA GLU A 145 8.74 7.46 -11.70
C GLU A 145 10.13 7.40 -11.10
N ASN A 146 11.09 8.04 -11.76
CA ASN A 146 12.51 8.05 -11.43
C ASN A 146 13.14 9.40 -11.83
N ILE A 147 14.45 9.54 -11.62
CA ILE A 147 15.19 10.77 -11.91
C ILE A 147 15.25 11.10 -13.40
N ASP A 148 15.31 10.10 -14.28
CA ASP A 148 15.43 10.30 -15.73
C ASP A 148 14.17 10.96 -16.29
N ASP A 149 13.00 10.64 -15.72
CA ASP A 149 11.72 11.24 -16.08
C ASP A 149 11.65 12.75 -15.80
N VAL A 150 12.44 13.26 -14.85
CA VAL A 150 12.42 14.66 -14.39
C VAL A 150 13.01 15.60 -15.44
N SER A 151 13.92 15.11 -16.28
CA SER A 151 14.51 15.88 -17.38
C SER A 151 13.48 16.39 -18.41
N ARG A 152 12.27 15.83 -18.40
CA ARG A 152 11.17 16.20 -19.32
C ARG A 152 10.32 17.37 -18.80
N LEU A 153 10.54 17.84 -17.58
CA LEU A 153 9.81 18.97 -17.02
C LEU A 153 10.23 20.29 -17.67
N ASP A 154 9.31 21.23 -17.79
CA ASP A 154 9.65 22.58 -18.23
C ASP A 154 10.19 23.41 -17.06
N PHE A 155 11.51 23.53 -16.97
CA PHE A 155 12.20 24.27 -15.91
C PHE A 155 12.00 25.79 -15.95
N ASN A 156 11.30 26.34 -16.95
CA ASN A 156 10.93 27.76 -17.01
C ASN A 156 9.54 28.04 -16.41
N ARG A 157 8.82 27.01 -15.97
CA ARG A 157 7.49 27.13 -15.35
C ARG A 157 7.56 26.75 -13.89
N ASP A 158 6.65 27.31 -13.09
CA ASP A 158 6.47 26.90 -11.70
C ASP A 158 6.27 25.39 -11.58
N ILE A 159 6.94 24.75 -10.63
CA ILE A 159 6.85 23.31 -10.36
C ILE A 159 6.41 23.09 -8.92
N TYR A 160 5.30 22.37 -8.77
CA TYR A 160 4.81 21.89 -7.48
C TYR A 160 4.91 20.37 -7.42
N LEU A 161 5.90 19.87 -6.68
CA LEU A 161 6.22 18.45 -6.57
C LEU A 161 5.52 17.81 -5.37
N TYR A 162 4.77 16.75 -5.64
CA TYR A 162 4.16 15.85 -4.66
C TYR A 162 4.71 14.44 -4.84
N SER A 163 4.55 13.60 -3.83
CA SER A 163 4.97 12.19 -3.85
C SER A 163 3.81 11.25 -3.53
N GLN A 164 3.75 10.13 -4.24
CA GLN A 164 2.92 8.99 -3.85
C GLN A 164 3.32 8.53 -2.44
N THR A 165 2.34 8.19 -1.61
CA THR A 165 2.53 7.95 -0.16
C THR A 165 3.51 6.82 0.17
N THR A 166 3.79 5.93 -0.79
CA THR A 166 4.65 4.74 -0.62
C THR A 166 6.00 4.86 -1.32
N LYS A 167 6.37 6.02 -1.88
CA LYS A 167 7.67 6.22 -2.53
C LYS A 167 8.81 6.39 -1.52
N SER A 168 10.05 6.23 -2.01
CA SER A 168 11.26 6.40 -1.20
C SER A 168 11.52 7.87 -0.87
N VAL A 169 11.88 8.15 0.38
CA VAL A 169 12.27 9.49 0.85
C VAL A 169 13.58 9.92 0.19
N ASP A 170 14.55 9.01 0.07
CA ASP A 170 15.85 9.32 -0.53
C ASP A 170 15.74 9.64 -2.02
N GLU A 171 14.89 8.91 -2.74
CA GLU A 171 14.65 9.19 -4.17
C GLU A 171 13.91 10.51 -4.37
N LEU A 172 12.96 10.83 -3.48
CA LEU A 172 12.29 12.14 -3.50
C LEU A 172 13.30 13.28 -3.32
N HIS A 173 14.25 13.16 -2.38
CA HIS A 173 15.30 14.17 -2.21
C HIS A 173 16.17 14.33 -3.45
N ARG A 174 16.57 13.23 -4.11
CA ARG A 174 17.33 13.31 -5.37
C ARG A 174 16.57 14.06 -6.47
N ILE A 175 15.26 13.85 -6.57
CA ILE A 175 14.41 14.57 -7.52
C ILE A 175 14.31 16.06 -7.15
N ILE A 176 14.16 16.37 -5.86
CA ILE A 176 14.13 17.75 -5.35
C ILE A 176 15.43 18.48 -5.71
N ASP A 177 16.58 17.88 -5.40
CA ASP A 177 17.90 18.45 -5.66
C ASP A 177 18.08 18.71 -7.16
N TYR A 178 17.74 17.73 -8.00
CA TYR A 178 17.82 17.88 -9.45
C TYR A 178 16.94 19.03 -9.98
N ILE A 179 15.69 19.16 -9.51
CA ILE A 179 14.84 20.27 -9.95
C ILE A 179 15.40 21.61 -9.47
N GLN A 180 15.91 21.70 -8.24
CA GLN A 180 16.51 22.93 -7.71
C GLN A 180 17.73 23.38 -8.51
N GLU A 181 18.56 22.44 -8.98
CA GLU A 181 19.74 22.72 -9.80
C GLU A 181 19.42 23.22 -11.20
N HIS A 182 18.24 22.85 -11.75
CA HIS A 182 17.91 23.09 -13.16
C HIS A 182 16.80 24.13 -13.37
N ILE A 183 15.99 24.44 -12.34
CA ILE A 183 14.88 25.39 -12.47
C ILE A 183 15.36 26.81 -12.73
N SER A 184 14.67 27.53 -13.61
CA SER A 184 14.90 28.95 -13.88
C SER A 184 14.74 29.80 -12.60
N SER A 185 15.59 30.81 -12.45
CA SER A 185 15.50 31.77 -11.33
C SER A 185 14.20 32.59 -11.32
N GLU A 186 13.47 32.62 -12.43
CA GLU A 186 12.18 33.32 -12.56
C GLU A 186 10.98 32.43 -12.21
N ALA A 187 11.18 31.12 -12.08
CA ALA A 187 10.13 30.16 -11.76
C ALA A 187 10.14 29.77 -10.27
N VAL A 188 8.97 29.39 -9.76
CA VAL A 188 8.79 28.93 -8.38
C VAL A 188 8.88 27.41 -8.32
N PHE A 189 9.81 26.88 -7.52
CA PHE A 189 9.78 25.49 -7.11
C PHE A 189 9.28 25.34 -5.68
N LYS A 190 8.30 24.46 -5.45
CA LYS A 190 7.97 23.96 -4.11
C LYS A 190 7.78 22.45 -4.15
N SER A 191 8.44 21.77 -3.22
CA SER A 191 8.22 20.34 -2.97
C SER A 191 7.40 20.13 -1.70
N PHE A 192 6.66 19.04 -1.69
CA PHE A 192 5.84 18.62 -0.57
C PHE A 192 6.12 17.16 -0.26
N ASP A 193 6.70 16.90 0.91
CA ASP A 193 6.86 15.54 1.40
C ASP A 193 5.50 14.99 1.83
N THR A 194 4.91 14.20 0.94
CA THR A 194 3.61 13.54 1.12
C THR A 194 3.76 12.04 1.29
N ILE A 195 4.97 11.57 1.60
CA ILE A 195 5.25 10.16 1.90
C ILE A 195 4.70 9.82 3.28
N CYS A 196 3.91 8.76 3.36
CA CYS A 196 3.33 8.30 4.62
C CYS A 196 4.42 7.75 5.54
N ARG A 197 4.59 8.36 6.71
CA ARG A 197 5.59 7.93 7.69
C ARG A 197 5.32 6.54 8.27
N GLN A 198 4.08 6.09 8.31
CA GLN A 198 3.78 4.71 8.70
C GLN A 198 4.29 3.68 7.68
N VAL A 199 4.45 4.07 6.42
CA VAL A 199 5.02 3.20 5.38
C VAL A 199 6.54 3.35 5.38
N ALA A 200 7.07 4.58 5.35
CA ALA A 200 8.50 4.83 5.33
C ALA A 200 9.24 4.23 6.54
N ASN A 201 8.63 4.28 7.73
CA ASN A 201 9.25 3.75 8.95
C ASN A 201 9.20 2.21 9.03
N ARG A 202 8.55 1.51 8.10
CA ARG A 202 8.52 0.04 8.14
C ARG A 202 9.88 -0.58 7.89
N MET A 203 10.65 -0.01 6.98
CA MET A 203 11.96 -0.56 6.61
C MET A 203 12.93 -0.58 7.80
N PRO A 204 13.17 0.54 8.53
CA PRO A 204 14.03 0.50 9.72
C PRO A 204 13.43 -0.36 10.85
N ASN A 205 12.11 -0.35 11.03
CA ASN A 205 11.47 -1.16 12.09
C ASN A 205 11.62 -2.65 11.84
N ILE A 206 11.42 -3.11 10.59
CA ILE A 206 11.48 -4.53 10.25
C ILE A 206 12.92 -5.04 10.24
N ALA A 207 13.88 -4.20 9.84
CA ALA A 207 15.30 -4.46 10.01
C ALA A 207 15.67 -4.68 11.49
N ALA A 208 15.22 -3.76 12.37
CA ALA A 208 15.47 -3.87 13.81
C ALA A 208 14.78 -5.08 14.44
N PHE A 209 13.59 -5.47 13.95
CA PHE A 209 12.92 -6.71 14.37
C PHE A 209 13.67 -7.95 13.89
N ALA A 210 14.07 -7.98 12.61
CA ALA A 210 14.78 -9.10 12.00
C ALA A 210 16.11 -9.41 12.69
N ALA A 211 16.84 -8.37 13.10
CA ALA A 211 18.15 -8.49 13.77
C ALA A 211 18.11 -9.19 15.13
N ARG A 212 16.94 -9.27 15.80
CA ARG A 212 16.81 -9.82 17.16
C ARG A 212 16.46 -11.31 17.21
N HIS A 213 16.26 -11.94 16.05
CA HIS A 213 15.77 -13.31 15.95
C HIS A 213 16.74 -14.21 15.21
N ASP A 214 16.75 -15.51 15.54
CA ASP A 214 17.57 -16.49 14.82
C ASP A 214 16.95 -16.90 13.48
N LEU A 215 15.61 -16.88 13.38
CA LEU A 215 14.83 -17.18 12.18
C LEU A 215 13.74 -16.11 12.01
N ILE A 216 13.56 -15.64 10.78
CA ILE A 216 12.44 -14.77 10.41
C ILE A 216 11.53 -15.49 9.44
N LEU A 217 10.24 -15.52 9.76
CA LEU A 217 9.17 -15.91 8.84
C LEU A 217 8.44 -14.65 8.39
N PHE A 218 8.70 -14.23 7.16
CA PHE A 218 8.11 -13.06 6.55
C PHE A 218 6.87 -13.47 5.75
N VAL A 219 5.69 -13.16 6.28
CA VAL A 219 4.40 -13.54 5.70
C VAL A 219 3.97 -12.48 4.68
N SER A 220 3.83 -12.84 3.41
CA SER A 220 3.33 -11.95 2.35
C SER A 220 2.96 -12.72 1.08
N GLY A 221 1.97 -12.25 0.32
CA GLY A 221 1.68 -12.82 -1.00
C GLY A 221 2.79 -12.51 -2.02
N GLY A 222 3.11 -13.46 -2.91
CA GLY A 222 4.21 -13.37 -3.87
C GLY A 222 4.07 -12.25 -4.91
N LYS A 223 2.86 -11.70 -5.09
CA LYS A 223 2.59 -10.53 -5.95
C LYS A 223 2.78 -9.18 -5.25
N SER A 224 3.01 -9.16 -3.93
CA SER A 224 3.12 -7.92 -3.16
C SER A 224 4.44 -7.19 -3.44
N SER A 225 4.38 -6.08 -4.19
CA SER A 225 5.57 -5.25 -4.48
C SER A 225 6.23 -4.73 -3.21
N ASN A 226 5.44 -4.20 -2.26
CA ASN A 226 5.96 -3.76 -0.97
C ASN A 226 6.45 -4.94 -0.12
N GLY A 227 5.80 -6.10 -0.22
CA GLY A 227 6.24 -7.33 0.43
C GLY A 227 7.65 -7.74 0.01
N LYS A 228 7.96 -7.69 -1.29
CA LYS A 228 9.32 -7.98 -1.81
C LYS A 228 10.38 -7.04 -1.25
N VAL A 229 10.10 -5.74 -1.20
CA VAL A 229 11.03 -4.73 -0.65
C VAL A 229 11.31 -4.99 0.83
N LEU A 230 10.26 -5.17 1.63
CA LEU A 230 10.41 -5.40 3.07
C LEU A 230 11.04 -6.78 3.38
N PHE A 231 10.75 -7.81 2.60
CA PHE A 231 11.40 -9.12 2.74
C PHE A 231 12.91 -9.04 2.44
N ASN A 232 13.30 -8.34 1.37
CA ASN A 232 14.72 -8.16 1.05
C ASN A 232 15.47 -7.42 2.16
N GLU A 233 14.81 -6.48 2.84
CA GLU A 233 15.40 -5.82 4.00
C GLU A 233 15.58 -6.78 5.19
N CYS A 234 14.59 -7.64 5.47
CA CYS A 234 14.75 -8.72 6.45
C CYS A 234 15.94 -9.61 6.10
N LEU A 235 16.02 -10.06 4.85
CA LEU A 235 17.07 -10.97 4.38
C LEU A 235 18.47 -10.34 4.47
N ARG A 236 18.57 -9.03 4.21
CA ARG A 236 19.81 -8.26 4.32
C ARG A 236 20.35 -8.25 5.75
N VAL A 237 19.48 -8.13 6.74
CA VAL A 237 19.85 -8.04 8.17
C VAL A 237 19.91 -9.41 8.84
N ASN A 238 19.08 -10.34 8.39
CA ASN A 238 19.00 -11.71 8.87
C ASN A 238 18.95 -12.68 7.68
N PRO A 239 20.10 -13.30 7.31
CA PRO A 239 20.19 -14.25 6.20
C PRO A 239 19.31 -15.49 6.37
N ASN A 240 18.84 -15.78 7.59
CA ASN A 240 17.91 -16.86 7.87
C ASN A 240 16.43 -16.42 7.75
N SER A 241 16.13 -15.39 6.96
CA SER A 241 14.75 -14.98 6.66
C SER A 241 14.13 -15.86 5.57
N LYS A 242 12.87 -16.28 5.78
CA LYS A 242 12.07 -17.07 4.83
C LYS A 242 10.80 -16.30 4.48
N GLN A 243 10.55 -16.12 3.18
CA GLN A 243 9.27 -15.60 2.71
C GLN A 243 8.28 -16.75 2.58
N ILE A 244 7.09 -16.60 3.15
CA ILE A 244 6.00 -17.57 3.05
C ILE A 244 4.69 -16.84 2.75
N GLU A 245 3.77 -17.48 2.02
CA GLU A 245 2.42 -16.94 1.81
C GLU A 245 1.45 -17.34 2.92
N ASN A 246 1.61 -18.52 3.51
CA ASN A 246 0.74 -19.06 4.55
C ASN A 246 1.46 -20.10 5.42
N SER A 247 0.78 -20.58 6.47
CA SER A 247 1.36 -21.49 7.44
C SER A 247 1.81 -22.84 6.85
N SER A 248 1.20 -23.32 5.76
CA SER A 248 1.53 -24.62 5.16
C SER A 248 2.91 -24.67 4.49
N GLU A 249 3.50 -23.52 4.18
CA GLU A 249 4.84 -23.41 3.58
C GLU A 249 5.97 -23.47 4.62
N ILE A 250 5.63 -23.52 5.92
CA ILE A 250 6.63 -23.58 6.99
C ILE A 250 7.26 -24.97 7.02
N ASP A 251 8.54 -25.03 6.67
CA ASP A 251 9.37 -26.23 6.88
C ASP A 251 9.90 -26.26 8.32
N MET A 252 9.52 -27.30 9.06
CA MET A 252 9.97 -27.49 10.45
C MET A 252 11.46 -27.77 10.59
N GLY A 253 12.14 -28.15 9.51
CA GLY A 253 13.60 -28.20 9.46
C GLY A 253 14.26 -26.85 9.75
N TRP A 254 13.60 -25.73 9.41
CA TRP A 254 14.12 -24.38 9.67
C TRP A 254 14.23 -24.05 11.16
N LEU A 255 13.47 -24.76 12.02
CA LEU A 255 13.45 -24.54 13.47
C LEU A 255 14.60 -25.28 14.20
N GLN A 256 15.38 -26.10 13.50
CA GLN A 256 16.48 -26.85 14.12
C GLN A 256 17.60 -25.89 14.59
N GLY A 257 17.95 -25.96 15.86
CA GLY A 257 18.99 -25.10 16.46
C GLY A 257 18.59 -23.64 16.71
N VAL A 258 17.38 -23.24 16.29
CA VAL A 258 16.81 -21.91 16.49
C VAL A 258 16.25 -21.75 17.91
N LYS A 259 16.57 -20.64 18.59
CA LYS A 259 16.02 -20.29 19.90
C LYS A 259 14.90 -19.26 19.78
N THR A 260 15.00 -18.34 18.83
CA THR A 260 14.02 -17.25 18.62
C THR A 260 13.52 -17.21 17.18
N VAL A 261 12.19 -17.17 17.01
CA VAL A 261 11.50 -17.02 15.72
C VAL A 261 10.73 -15.71 15.74
N GLY A 262 11.03 -14.83 14.80
CA GLY A 262 10.23 -13.63 14.54
C GLY A 262 9.29 -13.87 13.37
N ILE A 263 8.02 -13.51 13.53
CA ILE A 263 7.02 -13.53 12.47
C ILE A 263 6.62 -12.09 12.16
N CYS A 264 6.80 -11.67 10.93
CA CYS A 264 6.49 -10.31 10.47
C CYS A 264 5.86 -10.36 9.07
N GLY A 265 5.43 -9.22 8.54
CA GLY A 265 4.73 -9.20 7.26
C GLY A 265 4.59 -7.83 6.62
N ALA A 266 4.17 -7.85 5.36
CA ALA A 266 3.97 -6.64 4.56
C ALA A 266 2.80 -5.78 5.07
N THR A 267 2.63 -4.58 4.48
CA THR A 267 1.45 -3.71 4.67
C THR A 267 0.13 -4.35 4.23
N SER A 268 0.20 -5.49 3.55
CA SER A 268 -0.90 -6.28 3.01
C SER A 268 -1.09 -7.59 3.76
N THR A 269 -0.36 -7.83 4.85
CA THR A 269 -0.46 -9.09 5.58
C THR A 269 -1.47 -8.96 6.72
N PRO A 270 -2.56 -9.74 6.73
CA PRO A 270 -3.48 -9.69 7.85
C PRO A 270 -2.87 -10.32 9.10
N LYS A 271 -3.26 -9.81 10.27
CA LYS A 271 -2.76 -10.30 11.56
C LYS A 271 -3.09 -11.79 11.80
N TRP A 272 -4.30 -12.19 11.42
CA TRP A 272 -4.77 -13.58 11.59
C TRP A 272 -3.87 -14.59 10.87
N LEU A 273 -3.25 -14.22 9.74
CA LEU A 273 -2.36 -15.10 8.98
C LEU A 273 -0.99 -15.26 9.65
N MET A 274 -0.49 -14.20 10.30
CA MET A 274 0.73 -14.29 11.14
C MET A 274 0.46 -15.11 12.41
N GLU A 275 -0.73 -14.96 13.01
CA GLU A 275 -1.16 -15.75 14.16
C GLU A 275 -1.32 -17.23 13.79
N GLU A 276 -1.88 -17.56 12.62
CA GLU A 276 -1.96 -18.93 12.12
C GLU A 276 -0.57 -19.58 11.97
N CYS A 277 0.40 -18.84 11.43
CA CYS A 277 1.79 -19.30 11.34
C CYS A 277 2.39 -19.61 12.72
N LYS A 278 2.15 -18.74 13.71
CA LYS A 278 2.58 -18.94 15.09
C LYS A 278 1.96 -20.19 15.69
N ASP A 279 0.65 -20.35 15.54
CA ASP A 279 -0.10 -21.46 16.13
C ASP A 279 0.32 -22.81 15.55
N LEU A 280 0.60 -22.88 14.24
CA LEU A 280 1.15 -24.08 13.62
C LEU A 280 2.46 -24.51 14.27
N ILE A 281 3.39 -23.58 14.47
CA ILE A 281 4.70 -23.84 15.08
C ILE A 281 4.52 -24.34 16.51
N ILE A 282 3.70 -23.66 17.31
CA ILE A 282 3.42 -24.05 18.70
C ILE A 282 2.86 -25.47 18.77
N ASN A 283 1.84 -25.77 17.96
CA ASN A 283 1.17 -27.07 17.96
C ASN A 283 2.13 -28.22 17.61
N LYS A 284 3.00 -28.01 16.62
CA LYS A 284 3.98 -29.01 16.18
C LYS A 284 5.13 -29.20 17.18
N ILE A 285 5.60 -28.13 17.82
CA ILE A 285 6.58 -28.23 18.92
C ILE A 285 6.00 -29.01 20.09
N ASN A 286 4.71 -28.81 20.41
CA ASN A 286 4.06 -29.51 21.51
C ASN A 286 3.79 -30.99 21.19
N ASN A 287 3.43 -31.31 19.94
CA ASN A 287 3.19 -32.69 19.52
C ASN A 287 4.49 -33.52 19.46
N ASN A 288 5.64 -32.91 19.11
CA ASN A 288 6.94 -33.60 19.11
C ASN A 288 7.51 -33.86 20.53
N LYS A 289 6.85 -33.37 21.58
CA LYS A 289 7.21 -33.63 22.99
C LYS A 289 6.38 -34.74 23.63
N LYS A 290 5.33 -35.24 22.97
CA LYS A 290 4.56 -36.41 23.38
C LYS A 290 5.12 -37.64 22.69
#